data_AF-U1P9X7-F1
#
_entry.id   AF-U1P9X7-F1
#
_cell.length_a   1.000
_cell.length_b   1.000
_cell.length_c   1.000
_cell.angle_alpha   90.00
_cell.angle_beta   90.00
_cell.angle_gamma   90.00
#
_symmetry.space_group_name_H-M   'P 1'
#
loop_
_entity.id
_entity.type
_entity.pdbx_description
1 polymer ?
#
loop_
_entity_poly.entity_id
_entity_poly.type
_entity_poly.pdbx_seq_one_letter_code
_entity_poly.pdbx_strand_id
1 'polypeptide(L)'
;MRLVRLVLACLVVVPLVVTVATNPVFVADEAGYSPEGSVAGQTAITGTEFVVVAGDGTVDYRETRRDEYWDVDPIPDSDAVVVSTVTLDPDGLGCSNCVVQRIERIDPTTGERRVLYSEVTPGQRDVEWHDVDRINETHYVIADIAQHELETVDTTTNTTVWEWSAYTALSPGAGGAFDGDWTHLNDVEIVRDGQYVTGSLRNHDRVVFVNRTSGRVNESLSLGADDDHSILDEQHNPDYLPAERGGPAMIVADSNNDRVVEFRREGGEWVESWVWQDDRLKWPRDADRLPNGHTLVTDTNGNRVLQVDERGQVVWSIETNLDAYEAERLSTADESAGGTAATELGLDSRTVAPETPLERAQVAVESALGPRAVNGIVWVTPAWMRFPEFVTVLVSLVSALVLTGYELSVRGLVPRR
;
A
#
# COMPACT_ATOMS: atom_id res chain seq x y z
N MET A 1 48.51 -0.05 -13.68
CA MET A 1 47.98 1.04 -14.54
C MET A 1 46.93 0.56 -15.54
N ARG A 2 47.19 -0.47 -16.37
CA ARG A 2 46.15 -1.02 -17.29
C ARG A 2 45.00 -1.73 -16.58
N LEU A 3 45.29 -2.46 -15.50
CA LEU A 3 44.29 -3.23 -14.74
C LEU A 3 43.23 -2.33 -14.08
N VAL A 4 43.62 -1.24 -13.42
CA VAL A 4 42.70 -0.28 -12.78
C VAL A 4 41.77 0.38 -13.79
N ARG A 5 42.30 0.78 -14.96
CA ARG A 5 41.48 1.29 -16.08
C ARG A 5 40.51 0.23 -16.62
N LEU A 6 40.95 -1.02 -16.74
CA LEU A 6 40.11 -2.12 -17.23
C LEU A 6 38.96 -2.40 -16.23
N VAL A 7 39.27 -2.45 -14.94
CA VAL A 7 38.28 -2.66 -13.87
C VAL A 7 37.26 -1.51 -13.84
N LEU A 8 37.70 -0.25 -13.87
CA LEU A 8 36.79 0.90 -13.89
C LEU A 8 35.94 0.95 -15.17
N ALA A 9 36.50 0.60 -16.32
CA ALA A 9 35.72 0.52 -17.58
C ALA A 9 34.70 -0.62 -17.55
N CYS A 10 35.06 -1.79 -17.01
CA CYS A 10 34.12 -2.90 -16.80
C CYS A 10 32.99 -2.53 -15.83
N LEU A 11 33.29 -1.79 -14.76
CA LEU A 11 32.31 -1.27 -13.78
C LEU A 11 31.39 -0.17 -14.33
N VAL A 12 31.65 0.35 -15.53
CA VAL A 12 30.76 1.31 -16.22
C VAL A 12 29.90 0.61 -17.27
N VAL A 13 30.48 -0.34 -18.02
CA VAL A 13 29.83 -0.93 -19.21
C VAL A 13 29.01 -2.18 -18.89
N VAL A 14 29.50 -3.05 -18.01
CA VAL A 14 28.80 -4.31 -17.67
C VAL A 14 27.47 -4.06 -16.94
N PRO A 15 27.39 -3.15 -15.94
CA PRO A 15 26.16 -2.96 -15.19
C PRO A 15 25.06 -2.33 -16.06
N LEU A 16 25.38 -1.31 -16.86
CA LEU A 16 24.42 -0.58 -17.71
C LEU A 16 23.76 -1.47 -18.79
N VAL A 17 24.49 -2.46 -19.32
CA VAL A 17 23.97 -3.38 -20.35
C VAL A 17 23.03 -4.43 -19.73
N VAL A 18 23.26 -4.82 -18.48
CA VAL A 18 22.39 -5.76 -17.75
C VAL A 18 21.06 -5.09 -17.39
N THR A 19 21.09 -3.82 -16.95
CA THR A 19 19.90 -3.05 -16.54
C THR A 19 18.88 -2.83 -17.66
N VAL A 20 19.34 -2.68 -18.90
CA VAL A 20 18.46 -2.40 -20.07
C VAL A 20 17.83 -3.67 -20.64
N ALA A 21 18.35 -4.87 -20.29
CA ALA A 21 17.96 -6.13 -20.91
C ALA A 21 16.89 -6.93 -20.13
N THR A 22 16.57 -6.56 -18.89
CA THR A 22 15.80 -7.44 -17.98
C THR A 22 14.38 -7.04 -17.67
N ASN A 23 13.93 -5.82 -17.99
CA ASN A 23 12.61 -5.36 -17.55
C ASN A 23 11.68 -5.06 -18.73
N PRO A 24 10.69 -5.92 -19.03
CA PRO A 24 9.56 -5.51 -19.85
C PRO A 24 8.74 -4.50 -19.05
N VAL A 25 8.74 -3.25 -19.50
CA VAL A 25 7.72 -2.28 -19.08
C VAL A 25 6.49 -2.57 -19.93
N PHE A 26 5.50 -3.23 -19.35
CA PHE A 26 4.17 -3.25 -19.93
C PHE A 26 3.47 -1.96 -19.49
N VAL A 27 3.47 -0.97 -20.37
CA VAL A 27 2.50 0.11 -20.31
C VAL A 27 1.22 -0.51 -20.86
N ALA A 28 0.18 -0.64 -20.03
CA ALA A 28 -1.16 -0.90 -20.56
C ALA A 28 -1.44 0.19 -21.60
N ASP A 29 -1.81 -0.23 -22.82
CA ASP A 29 -2.08 0.65 -23.95
C ASP A 29 -2.94 1.85 -23.52
N GLU A 30 -2.67 3.04 -24.08
CA GLU A 30 -3.59 4.20 -24.06
C GLU A 30 -4.87 3.92 -24.88
N ALA A 31 -5.43 2.72 -24.75
CA ALA A 31 -6.67 2.32 -25.39
C ALA A 31 -7.83 2.75 -24.49
N GLY A 32 -8.57 3.76 -24.94
CA GLY A 32 -9.77 4.22 -24.28
C GLY A 32 -10.86 3.15 -24.21
N TYR A 33 -11.47 3.06 -23.04
CA TYR A 33 -12.88 2.79 -22.76
C TYR A 33 -13.62 1.84 -23.71
N SER A 34 -13.98 0.65 -23.21
CA SER A 34 -14.93 -0.27 -23.84
C SER A 34 -16.12 -0.52 -22.89
N PRO A 35 -17.31 0.08 -23.14
CA PRO A 35 -18.47 0.03 -22.23
C PRO A 35 -19.33 -1.24 -22.33
N GLU A 36 -18.79 -2.35 -22.82
CA GLU A 36 -19.60 -3.56 -23.02
C GLU A 36 -19.21 -4.66 -22.05
N GLY A 37 -19.91 -4.75 -20.91
CA GLY A 37 -19.78 -5.90 -20.01
C GLY A 37 -20.24 -5.65 -18.59
N SER A 38 -20.28 -6.73 -17.82
CA SER A 38 -20.21 -6.65 -16.35
C SER A 38 -18.74 -6.58 -15.96
N VAL A 39 -18.43 -5.79 -14.92
CA VAL A 39 -17.08 -5.72 -14.35
C VAL A 39 -16.77 -6.90 -13.42
N ALA A 40 -17.66 -7.90 -13.35
CA ALA A 40 -17.48 -9.06 -12.47
C ALA A 40 -16.18 -9.80 -12.74
N GLY A 41 -15.38 -9.95 -11.69
CA GLY A 41 -14.07 -10.59 -11.72
C GLY A 41 -12.94 -9.70 -12.24
N GLN A 42 -13.18 -8.44 -12.59
CA GLN A 42 -12.13 -7.46 -12.88
C GLN A 42 -11.48 -6.95 -11.59
N THR A 43 -10.33 -6.29 -11.71
CA THR A 43 -9.65 -5.69 -10.55
C THR A 43 -9.74 -4.17 -10.63
N ALA A 44 -10.31 -3.54 -9.60
CA ALA A 44 -10.20 -2.11 -9.34
C ALA A 44 -8.84 -1.82 -8.69
N ILE A 45 -8.19 -0.71 -9.02
CA ILE A 45 -6.89 -0.33 -8.48
C ILE A 45 -6.85 1.19 -8.29
N THR A 46 -6.42 1.62 -7.11
CA THR A 46 -6.26 3.03 -6.72
C THR A 46 -4.79 3.42 -6.63
N GLY A 47 -4.51 4.72 -6.51
CA GLY A 47 -3.19 5.32 -6.48
C GLY A 47 -3.25 6.71 -7.10
N THR A 48 -2.30 7.01 -8.00
CA THR A 48 -2.30 8.25 -8.79
C THR A 48 -3.47 8.34 -9.78
N GLU A 49 -4.11 7.21 -10.10
CA GLU A 49 -5.32 7.12 -10.89
C GLU A 49 -6.21 6.00 -10.35
N PHE A 50 -7.49 6.02 -10.69
CA PHE A 50 -8.38 4.88 -10.49
C PHE A 50 -8.58 4.13 -11.80
N VAL A 51 -8.25 2.83 -11.83
CA VAL A 51 -8.42 1.98 -13.02
C VAL A 51 -9.20 0.71 -12.69
N VAL A 52 -9.90 0.18 -13.69
CA VAL A 52 -10.43 -1.19 -13.65
C VAL A 52 -9.81 -2.00 -14.78
N VAL A 53 -9.23 -3.14 -14.42
CA VAL A 53 -8.49 -4.01 -15.34
C VAL A 53 -9.12 -5.39 -15.46
N ALA A 54 -9.18 -5.88 -16.70
CA ALA A 54 -9.56 -7.26 -17.00
C ALA A 54 -8.44 -8.25 -16.64
N GLY A 55 -8.79 -9.53 -16.58
CA GLY A 55 -7.85 -10.60 -16.22
C GLY A 55 -6.65 -10.76 -17.18
N ASP A 56 -6.74 -10.25 -18.41
CA ASP A 56 -5.63 -10.22 -19.38
C ASP A 56 -4.77 -8.96 -19.31
N GLY A 57 -5.09 -8.04 -18.39
CA GLY A 57 -4.40 -6.76 -18.18
C GLY A 57 -4.94 -5.60 -19.02
N THR A 58 -6.00 -5.81 -19.80
CA THR A 58 -6.69 -4.71 -20.51
C THR A 58 -7.32 -3.74 -19.51
N VAL A 59 -7.10 -2.44 -19.70
CA VAL A 59 -7.73 -1.38 -18.88
C VAL A 59 -9.10 -1.05 -19.48
N ASP A 60 -10.17 -1.44 -18.80
CA ASP A 60 -11.55 -1.23 -19.26
C ASP A 60 -12.13 0.11 -18.78
N TYR A 61 -11.67 0.58 -17.63
CA TYR A 61 -12.02 1.89 -17.07
C TYR A 61 -10.79 2.61 -16.52
N ARG A 62 -10.76 3.94 -16.67
CA ARG A 62 -9.72 4.82 -16.15
C ARG A 62 -10.31 6.17 -15.77
N GLU A 63 -9.97 6.66 -14.58
CA GLU A 63 -10.42 7.92 -14.01
C GLU A 63 -9.23 8.67 -13.42
N THR A 64 -9.05 9.91 -13.87
CA THR A 64 -7.86 10.75 -13.62
C THR A 64 -8.24 12.20 -13.29
N ARG A 65 -9.51 12.45 -12.95
CA ARG A 65 -9.99 13.81 -12.63
C ARG A 65 -9.65 14.25 -11.22
N ARG A 66 -9.17 13.33 -10.38
CA ARG A 66 -8.66 13.58 -9.04
C ARG A 66 -7.15 13.43 -9.07
N ASP A 67 -6.48 14.05 -8.11
CA ASP A 67 -5.02 13.99 -8.05
C ASP A 67 -4.57 12.65 -7.46
N GLU A 68 -5.33 12.12 -6.51
CA GLU A 68 -5.06 10.85 -5.82
C GLU A 68 -6.38 10.12 -5.51
N TYR A 69 -6.28 8.80 -5.48
CA TYR A 69 -7.31 7.82 -5.14
C TYR A 69 -6.68 6.87 -4.12
N TRP A 70 -7.30 6.67 -2.97
CA TRP A 70 -6.67 5.90 -1.90
C TRP A 70 -7.32 4.53 -1.71
N ASP A 71 -8.63 4.49 -1.56
CA ASP A 71 -9.42 3.29 -1.21
C ASP A 71 -10.56 3.04 -2.22
N VAL A 72 -10.98 1.78 -2.41
CA VAL A 72 -12.01 1.33 -3.35
C VAL A 72 -12.88 0.11 -2.92
N ASP A 73 -13.90 0.34 -2.11
CA ASP A 73 -14.91 -0.69 -1.77
C ASP A 73 -15.90 -1.13 -2.90
N PRO A 74 -16.05 -2.44 -3.18
CA PRO A 74 -17.16 -3.00 -3.94
C PRO A 74 -18.53 -2.87 -3.25
N ILE A 75 -19.52 -2.30 -3.94
CA ILE A 75 -20.91 -2.27 -3.41
C ILE A 75 -21.60 -3.61 -3.71
N PRO A 76 -22.16 -4.32 -2.70
CA PRO A 76 -22.90 -5.56 -2.92
C PRO A 76 -24.04 -5.42 -3.94
N ASP A 77 -24.15 -6.40 -4.85
CA ASP A 77 -25.16 -6.46 -5.90
C ASP A 77 -25.19 -5.24 -6.85
N SER A 78 -24.06 -4.52 -6.99
CA SER A 78 -23.91 -3.35 -7.86
C SER A 78 -22.60 -3.45 -8.66
N ASP A 79 -22.59 -2.95 -9.89
CA ASP A 79 -21.35 -2.76 -10.67
C ASP A 79 -20.59 -1.49 -10.24
N ALA A 80 -21.03 -0.81 -9.17
CA ALA A 80 -20.46 0.46 -8.72
C ALA A 80 -19.62 0.24 -7.47
N VAL A 81 -18.63 1.09 -7.30
CA VAL A 81 -17.71 1.10 -6.16
C VAL A 81 -17.85 2.40 -5.38
N VAL A 82 -17.46 2.38 -4.11
CA VAL A 82 -17.14 3.58 -3.33
C VAL A 82 -15.65 3.81 -3.47
N VAL A 83 -15.21 5.08 -3.49
CA VAL A 83 -13.81 5.44 -3.67
C VAL A 83 -13.47 6.66 -2.81
N SER A 84 -12.40 6.58 -2.02
CA SER A 84 -11.78 7.76 -1.38
C SER A 84 -10.94 8.52 -2.41
N THR A 85 -11.21 9.83 -2.58
CA THR A 85 -10.51 10.65 -3.57
C THR A 85 -10.08 12.01 -3.05
N VAL A 86 -8.96 12.49 -3.55
CA VAL A 86 -8.36 13.76 -3.14
C VAL A 86 -8.12 14.69 -4.34
N THR A 87 -8.32 15.98 -4.13
CA THR A 87 -7.88 17.03 -5.05
C THR A 87 -7.09 18.08 -4.30
N LEU A 88 -5.89 18.40 -4.76
CA LEU A 88 -5.05 19.45 -4.23
C LEU A 88 -5.62 20.81 -4.66
N ASP A 89 -5.95 21.65 -3.69
CA ASP A 89 -6.51 22.99 -3.91
C ASP A 89 -5.65 24.04 -3.18
N PRO A 90 -4.45 24.36 -3.70
CA PRO A 90 -3.51 25.25 -3.01
C PRO A 90 -4.02 26.68 -2.85
N ASP A 91 -4.94 27.11 -3.73
CA ASP A 91 -5.55 28.44 -3.77
C ASP A 91 -7.02 28.43 -3.25
N GLY A 92 -7.42 27.33 -2.59
CA GLY A 92 -8.80 26.88 -2.40
C GLY A 92 -9.69 27.58 -1.38
N LEU A 93 -10.90 27.01 -1.22
CA LEU A 93 -12.12 27.47 -0.52
C LEU A 93 -11.96 27.95 0.95
N GLY A 94 -11.10 28.94 1.20
CA GLY A 94 -10.94 29.60 2.50
C GLY A 94 -9.66 29.26 3.26
N CYS A 95 -8.72 28.53 2.66
CA CYS A 95 -7.44 28.18 3.27
C CYS A 95 -6.32 28.11 2.22
N SER A 96 -5.10 28.50 2.60
CA SER A 96 -3.93 28.39 1.74
C SER A 96 -3.34 27.00 1.90
N ASN A 97 -3.18 26.26 0.80
CA ASN A 97 -2.69 24.88 0.77
C ASN A 97 -3.65 23.90 1.49
N CYS A 98 -4.65 23.42 0.76
CA CYS A 98 -5.64 22.48 1.28
C CYS A 98 -5.88 21.35 0.29
N VAL A 99 -6.38 20.23 0.83
CA VAL A 99 -6.94 19.13 0.05
C VAL A 99 -8.46 19.17 0.13
N VAL A 100 -9.11 18.76 -0.96
CA VAL A 100 -10.55 18.48 -0.96
C VAL A 100 -10.73 16.98 -1.10
N GLN A 101 -11.20 16.37 -0.03
CA GLN A 101 -11.34 14.93 0.13
C GLN A 101 -12.79 14.53 -0.07
N ARG A 102 -13.04 13.36 -0.66
CA ARG A 102 -14.40 12.93 -1.01
C ARG A 102 -14.55 11.43 -0.90
N ILE A 103 -15.74 11.04 -0.47
CA ILE A 103 -16.30 9.72 -0.71
C ILE A 103 -17.12 9.82 -2.00
N GLU A 104 -16.72 9.13 -3.06
CA GLU A 104 -17.42 9.09 -4.34
C GLU A 104 -17.97 7.70 -4.62
N ARG A 105 -19.20 7.62 -5.15
CA ARG A 105 -19.70 6.42 -5.82
C ARG A 105 -19.40 6.51 -7.30
N ILE A 106 -18.73 5.50 -7.85
CA ILE A 106 -18.35 5.44 -9.27
C ILE A 106 -18.88 4.13 -9.87
N ASP A 107 -19.61 4.23 -10.97
CA ASP A 107 -20.00 3.09 -11.79
C ASP A 107 -19.04 2.98 -13.01
N PRO A 108 -18.03 2.09 -12.97
CA PRO A 108 -17.10 1.89 -14.08
C PRO A 108 -17.76 1.41 -15.39
N THR A 109 -18.95 0.79 -15.35
CA THR A 109 -19.63 0.31 -16.57
C THR A 109 -20.29 1.44 -17.35
N THR A 110 -20.76 2.48 -16.65
CA THR A 110 -21.47 3.62 -17.26
C THR A 110 -20.66 4.91 -17.24
N GLY A 111 -19.63 4.98 -16.40
CA GLY A 111 -18.90 6.20 -16.07
C GLY A 111 -19.70 7.19 -15.22
N GLU A 112 -20.87 6.79 -14.70
CA GLU A 112 -21.64 7.62 -13.75
C GLU A 112 -20.86 7.79 -12.45
N ARG A 113 -20.94 9.01 -11.89
CA ARG A 113 -20.25 9.35 -10.65
C ARG A 113 -21.10 10.27 -9.79
N ARG A 114 -21.00 10.06 -8.47
CA ARG A 114 -21.69 10.87 -7.49
C ARG A 114 -20.83 11.07 -6.25
N VAL A 115 -20.57 12.32 -5.90
CA VAL A 115 -20.00 12.67 -4.60
C VAL A 115 -21.06 12.40 -3.52
N LEU A 116 -20.72 11.57 -2.55
CA LEU A 116 -21.56 11.24 -1.40
C LEU A 116 -21.27 12.17 -0.22
N TYR A 117 -19.99 12.40 0.05
CA TYR A 117 -19.50 13.25 1.14
C TYR A 117 -18.24 13.97 0.69
N SER A 118 -17.96 15.15 1.27
CA SER A 118 -16.74 15.89 0.97
C SER A 118 -16.33 16.81 2.10
N GLU A 119 -15.02 16.92 2.33
CA GLU A 119 -14.43 17.83 3.30
C GLU A 119 -13.24 18.60 2.70
N VAL A 120 -12.98 19.79 3.24
CA VAL A 120 -11.78 20.57 2.93
C VAL A 120 -10.87 20.53 4.15
N THR A 121 -9.68 19.96 3.98
CA THR A 121 -8.71 19.77 5.06
C THR A 121 -7.47 20.63 4.80
N PRO A 122 -7.04 21.50 5.75
CA PRO A 122 -5.80 22.25 5.62
C PRO A 122 -4.58 21.33 5.57
N GLY A 123 -3.71 21.52 4.59
CA GLY A 123 -2.55 20.66 4.35
C GLY A 123 -2.34 20.36 2.86
N GLN A 124 -1.25 19.68 2.54
CA GLN A 124 -0.98 19.22 1.16
C GLN A 124 -0.64 17.73 1.06
N ARG A 125 -0.19 17.14 2.17
CA ARG A 125 0.29 15.77 2.31
C ARG A 125 0.15 15.34 3.75
N ASP A 126 0.03 14.04 3.96
CA ASP A 126 -0.10 13.39 5.26
C ASP A 126 -1.30 13.94 6.04
N VAL A 127 -2.37 14.25 5.31
CA VAL A 127 -3.66 14.75 5.82
C VAL A 127 -4.84 14.05 5.14
N GLU A 128 -4.54 13.20 4.16
CA GLU A 128 -5.48 12.52 3.32
C GLU A 128 -6.22 11.40 4.06
N TRP A 129 -7.47 11.14 3.70
CA TRP A 129 -8.20 9.94 4.08
C TRP A 129 -7.73 8.82 3.17
N HIS A 130 -6.84 8.00 3.71
CA HIS A 130 -6.37 6.84 2.97
C HIS A 130 -7.45 5.75 2.86
N ASP A 131 -8.44 5.74 3.75
CA ASP A 131 -9.46 4.69 3.78
C ASP A 131 -10.83 5.19 4.30
N VAL A 132 -11.92 4.70 3.69
CA VAL A 132 -13.32 5.09 3.97
C VAL A 132 -14.34 3.93 3.91
N ASP A 133 -14.26 3.03 4.85
CA ASP A 133 -15.09 1.83 4.88
C ASP A 133 -16.64 2.05 5.04
N ARG A 134 -17.45 1.30 4.26
CA ARG A 134 -18.91 1.47 4.15
C ARG A 134 -19.71 0.68 5.20
N ILE A 135 -20.36 1.40 6.13
CA ILE A 135 -21.33 0.79 7.06
C ILE A 135 -22.66 0.44 6.39
N ASN A 136 -23.23 1.39 5.64
CA ASN A 136 -24.48 1.24 4.90
C ASN A 136 -24.62 2.35 3.84
N GLU A 137 -25.79 2.44 3.18
CA GLU A 137 -26.05 3.43 2.12
C GLU A 137 -25.74 4.89 2.49
N THR A 138 -25.87 5.26 3.77
CA THR A 138 -25.72 6.65 4.21
C THR A 138 -24.63 6.86 5.24
N HIS A 139 -24.05 5.81 5.80
CA HIS A 139 -23.02 5.92 6.85
C HIS A 139 -21.73 5.27 6.41
N TYR A 140 -20.64 6.00 6.59
CA TYR A 140 -19.27 5.58 6.26
C TYR A 140 -18.40 5.88 7.46
N VAL A 141 -17.44 5.01 7.73
CA VAL A 141 -16.38 5.29 8.69
C VAL A 141 -15.17 5.84 7.93
N ILE A 142 -14.39 6.71 8.57
CA ILE A 142 -13.26 7.39 7.94
C ILE A 142 -12.05 7.30 8.87
N ALA A 143 -10.91 6.99 8.27
CA ALA A 143 -9.59 7.11 8.86
C ALA A 143 -9.03 8.53 8.64
N ASP A 144 -9.23 9.43 9.61
CA ASP A 144 -8.78 10.82 9.47
C ASP A 144 -7.35 11.02 9.99
N ILE A 145 -6.39 11.08 9.04
CA ILE A 145 -4.98 11.34 9.36
C ILE A 145 -4.79 12.73 9.97
N ALA A 146 -5.46 13.77 9.45
CA ALA A 146 -5.22 15.15 9.84
C ALA A 146 -5.67 15.44 11.29
N GLN A 147 -6.76 14.82 11.73
CA GLN A 147 -7.28 14.94 13.10
C GLN A 147 -6.80 13.80 14.02
N HIS A 148 -6.22 12.74 13.47
CA HIS A 148 -5.89 11.49 14.18
C HIS A 148 -7.14 10.87 14.82
N GLU A 149 -8.20 10.79 14.03
CA GLU A 149 -9.53 10.41 14.46
C GLU A 149 -10.09 9.28 13.61
N LEU A 150 -10.89 8.43 14.25
CA LEU A 150 -11.81 7.53 13.56
C LEU A 150 -13.18 8.16 13.68
N GLU A 151 -13.85 8.40 12.57
CA GLU A 151 -15.17 9.02 12.59
C GLU A 151 -16.19 8.28 11.74
N THR A 152 -17.47 8.38 12.11
CA THR A 152 -18.58 7.93 11.27
C THR A 152 -19.40 9.12 10.83
N VAL A 153 -19.56 9.29 9.52
CA VAL A 153 -20.34 10.39 8.93
C VAL A 153 -21.69 9.88 8.41
N ASP A 154 -22.75 10.68 8.60
CA ASP A 154 -24.01 10.52 7.87
C ASP A 154 -23.97 11.43 6.63
N THR A 155 -23.89 10.82 5.45
CA THR A 155 -23.75 11.52 4.16
C THR A 155 -25.03 12.23 3.72
N THR A 156 -26.18 11.94 4.34
CA THR A 156 -27.45 12.63 4.04
C THR A 156 -27.61 13.94 4.80
N THR A 157 -27.06 14.02 6.01
CA THR A 157 -27.09 15.22 6.86
C THR A 157 -25.76 15.96 6.88
N ASN A 158 -24.69 15.35 6.36
CA ASN A 158 -23.33 15.88 6.34
C ASN A 158 -22.81 16.15 7.76
N THR A 159 -23.01 15.18 8.66
CA THR A 159 -22.67 15.30 10.09
C THR A 159 -21.93 14.05 10.59
N THR A 160 -20.89 14.25 11.37
CA THR A 160 -20.26 13.19 12.18
C THR A 160 -21.22 12.74 13.29
N VAL A 161 -21.51 11.43 13.34
CA VAL A 161 -22.45 10.80 14.30
C VAL A 161 -21.75 9.93 15.34
N TRP A 162 -20.47 9.63 15.14
CA TRP A 162 -19.59 8.95 16.08
C TRP A 162 -18.15 9.36 15.80
N GLU A 163 -17.33 9.48 16.85
CA GLU A 163 -15.94 9.90 16.75
C GLU A 163 -15.14 9.23 17.87
N TRP A 164 -13.89 8.89 17.57
CA TRP A 164 -12.84 8.51 18.51
C TRP A 164 -11.59 9.30 18.19
N SER A 165 -10.96 9.88 19.22
CA SER A 165 -9.78 10.73 19.07
C SER A 165 -8.55 10.12 19.73
N ALA A 166 -7.50 9.90 18.92
CA ALA A 166 -6.22 9.36 19.38
C ALA A 166 -5.59 10.22 20.47
N TYR A 167 -5.78 11.54 20.42
CA TYR A 167 -5.27 12.49 21.42
C TYR A 167 -5.76 12.19 22.85
N THR A 168 -6.95 11.59 22.97
CA THR A 168 -7.53 11.25 24.27
C THR A 168 -7.25 9.81 24.68
N ALA A 169 -6.97 8.95 23.71
CA ALA A 169 -6.85 7.50 23.90
C ALA A 169 -5.39 7.02 24.02
N LEU A 170 -4.45 7.73 23.39
CA LEU A 170 -3.05 7.32 23.27
C LEU A 170 -2.10 8.24 24.04
N SER A 171 -0.87 7.78 24.24
CA SER A 171 0.19 8.56 24.89
C SER A 171 1.00 9.35 23.86
N PRO A 172 1.28 10.65 24.08
CA PRO A 172 1.93 11.55 23.11
C PRO A 172 3.42 11.29 22.85
N GLY A 173 3.98 10.20 23.40
CA GLY A 173 5.40 9.83 23.26
C GLY A 173 5.65 8.57 22.44
N ALA A 174 4.58 8.01 21.87
CA ALA A 174 4.60 6.89 20.94
C ALA A 174 4.26 7.43 19.54
N GLY A 175 4.62 6.70 18.51
CA GLY A 175 4.26 7.01 17.13
C GLY A 175 5.13 8.07 16.45
N GLY A 176 4.51 8.77 15.49
CA GLY A 176 5.14 9.83 14.71
C GLY A 176 5.22 11.17 15.44
N ALA A 177 5.36 12.25 14.67
CA ALA A 177 5.47 13.59 15.23
C ALA A 177 4.11 14.07 15.77
N PHE A 178 4.02 14.30 17.09
CA PHE A 178 2.77 14.67 17.76
C PHE A 178 2.09 15.95 17.25
N ASP A 179 2.85 16.88 16.66
CA ASP A 179 2.36 18.13 16.06
C ASP A 179 2.31 18.08 14.51
N GLY A 180 2.34 16.89 13.94
CA GLY A 180 2.26 16.64 12.51
C GLY A 180 1.65 15.27 12.23
N ASP A 181 2.31 14.46 11.43
CA ASP A 181 1.86 13.09 11.13
C ASP A 181 2.10 12.15 12.33
N TRP A 182 1.23 12.23 13.35
CA TRP A 182 1.39 11.49 14.59
C TRP A 182 0.99 10.03 14.47
N THR A 183 -0.27 9.77 14.10
CA THR A 183 -0.77 8.39 14.01
C THR A 183 -0.57 7.79 12.62
N HIS A 184 -0.62 8.62 11.58
CA HIS A 184 -0.79 8.21 10.20
C HIS A 184 -1.86 7.13 10.07
N LEU A 185 -3.07 7.45 10.55
CA LEU A 185 -4.18 6.52 10.60
C LEU A 185 -4.63 6.20 9.17
N ASN A 186 -4.14 5.09 8.63
CA ASN A 186 -4.20 4.81 7.19
C ASN A 186 -5.29 3.81 6.78
N ASP A 187 -6.04 3.28 7.74
CA ASP A 187 -6.99 2.19 7.52
C ASP A 187 -7.99 2.07 8.68
N VAL A 188 -9.21 1.66 8.39
CA VAL A 188 -10.35 1.56 9.29
C VAL A 188 -11.37 0.50 8.85
N GLU A 189 -11.68 -0.48 9.71
CA GLU A 189 -12.71 -1.49 9.41
C GLU A 189 -13.77 -1.60 10.52
N ILE A 190 -15.04 -1.84 10.14
CA ILE A 190 -16.13 -2.14 11.09
C ILE A 190 -16.27 -3.63 11.37
N VAL A 191 -15.64 -4.06 12.48
CA VAL A 191 -15.51 -5.47 12.80
C VAL A 191 -16.45 -5.97 13.91
N ARG A 192 -16.59 -7.30 13.98
CA ARG A 192 -17.28 -8.04 15.05
C ARG A 192 -18.73 -7.60 15.23
N ASP A 193 -19.52 -7.76 14.16
CA ASP A 193 -20.93 -7.37 14.09
C ASP A 193 -21.15 -5.88 14.42
N GLY A 194 -20.18 -5.04 14.04
CA GLY A 194 -20.17 -3.60 14.26
C GLY A 194 -20.06 -3.17 15.72
N GLN A 195 -19.58 -4.04 16.63
CA GLN A 195 -19.26 -3.63 18.01
C GLN A 195 -17.96 -2.81 18.10
N TYR A 196 -17.03 -3.05 17.19
CA TYR A 196 -15.71 -2.43 17.18
C TYR A 196 -15.45 -1.74 15.85
N VAL A 197 -14.55 -0.76 15.89
CA VAL A 197 -13.87 -0.18 14.74
C VAL A 197 -12.39 -0.54 14.90
N THR A 198 -11.75 -1.10 13.87
CA THR A 198 -10.29 -1.20 13.83
C THR A 198 -9.72 0.12 13.34
N GLY A 199 -8.49 0.45 13.72
CA GLY A 199 -7.76 1.55 13.12
C GLY A 199 -6.30 1.18 13.00
N SER A 200 -5.74 1.25 11.79
CA SER A 200 -4.32 1.07 11.58
C SER A 200 -3.59 2.36 11.92
N LEU A 201 -2.86 2.35 13.03
CA LEU A 201 -1.99 3.46 13.42
C LEU A 201 -0.60 3.16 12.85
N ARG A 202 -0.37 3.50 11.58
CA ARG A 202 0.85 3.13 10.85
C ARG A 202 2.12 3.55 11.59
N ASN A 203 2.14 4.79 12.09
CA ASN A 203 3.34 5.31 12.74
C ASN A 203 3.56 4.71 14.15
N HIS A 204 2.56 3.99 14.70
CA HIS A 204 2.63 3.29 15.99
C HIS A 204 2.83 1.77 15.85
N ASP A 205 3.02 1.24 14.63
CA ASP A 205 3.21 -0.19 14.37
C ASP A 205 2.10 -1.07 14.99
N ARG A 206 0.86 -0.55 14.96
CA ARG A 206 -0.24 -1.08 15.77
C ARG A 206 -1.60 -0.92 15.12
N VAL A 207 -2.42 -1.96 15.27
CA VAL A 207 -3.87 -1.94 14.97
C VAL A 207 -4.66 -1.85 16.27
N VAL A 208 -5.50 -0.83 16.41
CA VAL A 208 -6.35 -0.64 17.60
C VAL A 208 -7.76 -1.18 17.37
N PHE A 209 -8.36 -1.79 18.39
CA PHE A 209 -9.78 -2.16 18.36
C PHE A 209 -10.54 -1.23 19.31
N VAL A 210 -11.32 -0.30 18.76
CA VAL A 210 -12.09 0.69 19.51
C VAL A 210 -13.52 0.19 19.70
N ASN A 211 -13.96 0.03 20.95
CA ASN A 211 -15.34 -0.33 21.23
C ASN A 211 -16.27 0.87 20.99
N ARG A 212 -17.18 0.78 20.01
CA ARG A 212 -18.03 1.90 19.58
C ARG A 212 -18.96 2.45 20.66
N THR A 213 -19.39 1.62 21.61
CA THR A 213 -20.29 2.06 22.69
C THR A 213 -19.54 2.81 23.80
N SER A 214 -18.32 2.40 24.12
CA SER A 214 -17.56 2.98 25.24
C SER A 214 -16.47 3.96 24.82
N GLY A 215 -16.10 3.99 23.54
CA GLY A 215 -14.99 4.79 23.00
C GLY A 215 -13.61 4.33 23.48
N ARG A 216 -13.50 3.13 24.07
CA ARG A 216 -12.25 2.62 24.65
C ARG A 216 -11.54 1.66 23.71
N VAL A 217 -10.22 1.82 23.60
CA VAL A 217 -9.33 0.85 22.98
C VAL A 217 -9.31 -0.43 23.82
N ASN A 218 -9.45 -1.58 23.17
CA ASN A 218 -9.28 -2.88 23.80
C ASN A 218 -7.85 -3.38 23.59
N GLU A 219 -6.98 -3.08 24.56
CA GLU A 219 -5.56 -3.46 24.54
C GLU A 219 -5.32 -4.96 24.32
N SER A 220 -6.22 -5.83 24.82
CA SER A 220 -6.09 -7.29 24.67
C SER A 220 -6.50 -7.82 23.28
N LEU A 221 -7.15 -6.99 22.49
CA LEU A 221 -7.58 -7.31 21.14
C LEU A 221 -6.73 -6.60 20.08
N SER A 222 -6.05 -5.51 20.44
CA SER A 222 -5.08 -4.84 19.57
C SER A 222 -3.94 -5.77 19.13
N LEU A 223 -3.46 -5.54 17.91
CA LEU A 223 -2.33 -6.21 17.29
C LEU A 223 -1.15 -5.23 17.18
N GLY A 224 0.07 -5.72 17.40
CA GLY A 224 1.27 -4.90 17.32
C GLY A 224 1.48 -3.99 18.55
N ALA A 225 2.61 -3.30 18.53
CA ALA A 225 3.01 -2.36 19.56
C ALA A 225 4.05 -1.38 18.98
N ASP A 226 4.05 -0.16 19.49
CA ASP A 226 4.96 0.91 19.12
C ASP A 226 6.43 0.44 19.11
N ASP A 227 7.14 0.68 18.01
CA ASP A 227 8.53 0.29 17.75
C ASP A 227 8.81 -1.23 17.78
N ASP A 228 7.79 -2.11 17.86
CA ASP A 228 7.97 -3.56 17.74
C ASP A 228 7.88 -4.02 16.27
N HIS A 229 8.88 -3.62 15.51
CA HIS A 229 9.04 -3.93 14.09
C HIS A 229 9.13 -5.44 13.77
N SER A 230 9.24 -6.30 14.78
CA SER A 230 9.18 -7.75 14.58
C SER A 230 7.76 -8.27 14.34
N ILE A 231 6.75 -7.52 14.82
CA ILE A 231 5.33 -7.82 14.65
C ILE A 231 4.77 -7.05 13.47
N LEU A 232 4.91 -5.73 13.45
CA LEU A 232 4.48 -4.84 12.36
C LEU A 232 5.48 -3.69 12.20
N ASP A 233 5.76 -3.27 10.98
CA ASP A 233 6.57 -2.07 10.67
C ASP A 233 5.85 -1.25 9.58
N GLU A 234 5.22 -0.16 10.00
CA GLU A 234 4.44 0.75 9.16
C GLU A 234 3.38 0.04 8.28
N GLN A 235 2.55 -0.79 8.92
CA GLN A 235 1.57 -1.63 8.26
C GLN A 235 0.43 -0.87 7.55
N HIS A 236 -0.22 -1.56 6.62
CA HIS A 236 -1.44 -1.13 5.92
C HIS A 236 -2.44 -2.31 5.80
N ASN A 237 -3.69 -1.99 5.48
CA ASN A 237 -4.82 -2.93 5.30
C ASN A 237 -4.84 -4.10 6.31
N PRO A 238 -4.95 -3.83 7.63
CA PRO A 238 -5.27 -4.87 8.60
C PRO A 238 -6.73 -5.35 8.51
N ASP A 239 -6.99 -6.26 7.58
CA ASP A 239 -8.30 -6.84 7.28
C ASP A 239 -8.68 -8.00 8.24
N TYR A 240 -9.82 -7.87 8.93
CA TYR A 240 -10.29 -8.81 9.94
C TYR A 240 -11.16 -9.96 9.40
N LEU A 241 -10.71 -11.19 9.66
CA LEU A 241 -11.45 -12.42 9.41
C LEU A 241 -12.19 -12.91 10.69
N PRO A 242 -13.52 -13.04 10.66
CA PRO A 242 -14.32 -13.45 11.82
C PRO A 242 -14.28 -14.97 12.06
N ALA A 243 -14.79 -15.39 13.21
CA ALA A 243 -14.73 -16.78 13.67
C ALA A 243 -15.47 -17.76 12.74
N GLU A 244 -16.55 -17.30 12.12
CA GLU A 244 -17.37 -18.06 11.17
C GLU A 244 -16.60 -18.42 9.91
N ARG A 245 -15.51 -17.70 9.60
CA ARG A 245 -14.61 -17.90 8.46
C ARG A 245 -13.21 -18.36 8.88
N GLY A 246 -13.13 -19.03 10.04
CA GLY A 246 -11.90 -19.63 10.56
C GLY A 246 -11.07 -18.73 11.47
N GLY A 247 -11.48 -17.49 11.72
CA GLY A 247 -10.82 -16.54 12.63
C GLY A 247 -11.15 -16.74 14.13
N PRO A 248 -11.01 -15.69 14.97
CA PRO A 248 -10.53 -14.35 14.65
C PRO A 248 -9.13 -14.39 14.07
N ALA A 249 -8.95 -13.85 12.88
CA ALA A 249 -7.68 -13.68 12.21
C ALA A 249 -7.61 -12.27 11.61
N MET A 250 -6.42 -11.82 11.23
CA MET A 250 -6.20 -10.51 10.62
C MET A 250 -5.09 -10.65 9.59
N ILE A 251 -5.37 -10.32 8.33
CA ILE A 251 -4.37 -10.23 7.26
C ILE A 251 -3.84 -8.80 7.26
N VAL A 252 -2.56 -8.62 7.02
CA VAL A 252 -1.91 -7.32 7.08
C VAL A 252 -0.85 -7.22 5.98
N ALA A 253 -0.85 -6.11 5.25
CA ALA A 253 0.27 -5.70 4.42
C ALA A 253 1.33 -5.03 5.32
N ASP A 254 2.35 -5.78 5.72
CA ASP A 254 3.39 -5.33 6.65
C ASP A 254 4.54 -4.68 5.87
N SER A 255 4.33 -3.39 5.55
CA SER A 255 5.00 -2.70 4.45
C SER A 255 6.52 -2.64 4.57
N ASN A 256 7.08 -2.22 5.70
CA ASN A 256 8.54 -2.13 5.84
C ASN A 256 9.21 -3.47 6.10
N ASN A 257 8.45 -4.49 6.50
CA ASN A 257 8.94 -5.87 6.55
C ASN A 257 8.85 -6.58 5.19
N ASP A 258 8.32 -5.92 4.15
CA ASP A 258 8.17 -6.43 2.79
C ASP A 258 7.47 -7.81 2.75
N ARG A 259 6.40 -7.98 3.54
CA ARG A 259 5.63 -9.23 3.65
C ARG A 259 4.13 -8.97 3.73
N VAL A 260 3.36 -9.96 3.29
CA VAL A 260 1.96 -10.10 3.72
C VAL A 260 1.92 -11.13 4.83
N VAL A 261 1.25 -10.81 5.93
CA VAL A 261 1.18 -11.67 7.12
C VAL A 261 -0.26 -11.83 7.59
N GLU A 262 -0.62 -13.04 8.00
CA GLU A 262 -1.86 -13.30 8.73
C GLU A 262 -1.53 -13.62 10.19
N PHE A 263 -2.24 -12.98 11.11
CA PHE A 263 -2.24 -13.32 12.52
C PHE A 263 -3.55 -13.98 12.90
N ARG A 264 -3.49 -15.11 13.59
CA ARG A 264 -4.65 -15.77 14.21
C ARG A 264 -4.68 -15.47 15.70
N ARG A 265 -5.87 -15.27 16.26
CA ARG A 265 -6.02 -15.08 17.69
C ARG A 265 -6.13 -16.41 18.44
N GLU A 266 -5.10 -16.75 19.21
CA GLU A 266 -5.00 -17.98 20.00
C GLU A 266 -4.69 -17.68 21.46
N GLY A 267 -5.43 -18.29 22.40
CA GLY A 267 -5.16 -18.11 23.84
C GLY A 267 -5.31 -16.68 24.37
N GLY A 268 -5.84 -15.75 23.57
CA GLY A 268 -5.93 -14.34 23.91
C GLY A 268 -4.85 -13.46 23.27
N GLU A 269 -3.93 -14.05 22.52
CA GLU A 269 -2.80 -13.38 21.87
C GLU A 269 -2.91 -13.54 20.35
N TRP A 270 -2.28 -12.65 19.60
CA TRP A 270 -2.13 -12.78 18.15
C TRP A 270 -0.87 -13.58 17.85
N VAL A 271 -1.01 -14.62 17.03
CA VAL A 271 0.08 -15.51 16.62
C VAL A 271 0.11 -15.56 15.11
N GLU A 272 1.30 -15.39 14.52
CA GLU A 272 1.50 -15.52 13.08
C GLU A 272 1.00 -16.90 12.59
N SER A 273 -0.01 -16.91 11.73
CA SER A 273 -0.60 -18.12 11.14
C SER A 273 -0.16 -18.36 9.70
N TRP A 274 0.22 -17.31 8.99
CA TRP A 274 0.67 -17.40 7.60
C TRP A 274 1.53 -16.18 7.22
N VAL A 275 2.52 -16.39 6.35
CA VAL A 275 3.34 -15.32 5.75
C VAL A 275 3.54 -15.62 4.28
N TRP A 276 3.46 -14.58 3.45
CA TRP A 276 3.85 -14.64 2.06
C TRP A 276 4.80 -13.52 1.67
N GLN A 277 5.89 -13.91 1.00
CA GLN A 277 6.91 -13.04 0.45
C GLN A 277 7.57 -13.75 -0.74
N ASP A 278 7.73 -13.05 -1.86
CA ASP A 278 8.60 -13.44 -2.96
C ASP A 278 9.88 -12.58 -3.01
N ASP A 279 10.72 -12.75 -4.02
CA ASP A 279 11.97 -12.00 -4.18
C ASP A 279 11.78 -10.56 -4.69
N ARG A 280 10.53 -10.17 -4.98
CA ARG A 280 10.17 -8.89 -5.58
C ARG A 280 9.31 -8.01 -4.67
N LEU A 281 8.51 -8.62 -3.80
CA LEU A 281 7.57 -7.95 -2.91
C LEU A 281 8.31 -6.84 -2.16
N LYS A 282 7.82 -5.61 -2.32
CA LYS A 282 8.44 -4.44 -1.74
C LYS A 282 7.38 -3.42 -1.38
N TRP A 283 7.34 -3.08 -0.10
CA TRP A 283 6.43 -2.09 0.45
C TRP A 283 4.95 -2.35 0.06
N PRO A 284 4.41 -3.55 0.34
CA PRO A 284 3.01 -3.84 0.08
C PRO A 284 2.11 -2.92 0.91
N ARG A 285 0.99 -2.49 0.34
CA ARG A 285 0.04 -1.60 1.03
C ARG A 285 -1.36 -2.19 1.20
N ASP A 286 -1.65 -3.30 0.56
CA ASP A 286 -2.98 -3.89 0.63
C ASP A 286 -2.91 -5.40 0.32
N ALA A 287 -3.73 -6.19 1.02
CA ALA A 287 -3.78 -7.64 0.84
C ALA A 287 -5.10 -8.32 1.31
N ASP A 288 -5.97 -8.68 0.36
CA ASP A 288 -7.25 -9.33 0.67
C ASP A 288 -7.29 -10.83 0.38
N ARG A 289 -7.89 -11.60 1.28
CA ARG A 289 -8.27 -13.00 1.04
C ARG A 289 -9.56 -13.06 0.24
N LEU A 290 -9.43 -13.54 -0.98
CA LEU A 290 -10.54 -13.75 -1.89
C LEU A 290 -11.38 -15.00 -1.53
N PRO A 291 -12.66 -15.07 -1.96
CA PRO A 291 -13.55 -16.20 -1.67
C PRO A 291 -13.09 -17.56 -2.20
N ASN A 292 -12.17 -17.58 -3.16
CA ASN A 292 -11.58 -18.80 -3.71
C ASN A 292 -10.33 -19.27 -2.95
N GLY A 293 -10.01 -18.64 -1.82
CA GLY A 293 -8.83 -18.96 -0.99
C GLY A 293 -7.53 -18.27 -1.42
N HIS A 294 -7.54 -17.57 -2.57
CA HIS A 294 -6.38 -16.82 -3.04
C HIS A 294 -6.21 -15.51 -2.26
N THR A 295 -5.04 -14.89 -2.34
CA THR A 295 -4.79 -13.54 -1.81
C THR A 295 -4.51 -12.57 -2.95
N LEU A 296 -5.23 -11.46 -3.03
CA LEU A 296 -4.89 -10.31 -3.86
C LEU A 296 -3.91 -9.43 -3.08
N VAL A 297 -2.88 -8.88 -3.73
CA VAL A 297 -1.85 -8.08 -3.04
C VAL A 297 -1.48 -6.89 -3.91
N THR A 298 -1.44 -5.72 -3.29
CA THR A 298 -0.92 -4.49 -3.88
C THR A 298 0.54 -4.29 -3.44
N ASP A 299 1.46 -4.47 -4.39
CA ASP A 299 2.92 -4.44 -4.20
C ASP A 299 3.48 -3.14 -4.78
N THR A 300 3.36 -2.06 -3.99
CA THR A 300 3.60 -0.69 -4.45
C THR A 300 5.01 -0.49 -4.99
N ASN A 301 6.06 -0.75 -4.20
CA ASN A 301 7.43 -0.57 -4.66
C ASN A 301 7.91 -1.73 -5.54
N GLY A 302 7.19 -2.86 -5.55
CA GLY A 302 7.34 -3.89 -6.57
C GLY A 302 6.71 -3.55 -7.92
N ASN A 303 5.97 -2.43 -7.99
CA ASN A 303 5.26 -1.88 -9.15
C ASN A 303 4.29 -2.88 -9.79
N ARG A 304 3.52 -3.60 -8.98
CA ARG A 304 2.55 -4.57 -9.48
C ARG A 304 1.36 -4.77 -8.53
N VAL A 305 0.26 -5.26 -9.10
CA VAL A 305 -0.79 -5.95 -8.34
C VAL A 305 -0.71 -7.42 -8.72
N LEU A 306 -0.89 -8.32 -7.76
CA LEU A 306 -0.71 -9.75 -7.97
C LEU A 306 -1.71 -10.58 -7.17
N GLN A 307 -2.01 -11.78 -7.66
CA GLN A 307 -2.84 -12.75 -6.97
C GLN A 307 -2.06 -14.04 -6.72
N VAL A 308 -2.10 -14.48 -5.48
CA VAL A 308 -1.41 -15.67 -4.97
C VAL A 308 -2.42 -16.78 -4.73
N ASP A 309 -2.15 -17.99 -5.23
CA ASP A 309 -2.98 -19.16 -4.94
C ASP A 309 -2.71 -19.77 -3.55
N GLU A 310 -3.48 -20.79 -3.18
CA GLU A 310 -3.34 -21.50 -1.90
C GLU A 310 -1.97 -22.17 -1.70
N ARG A 311 -1.17 -22.32 -2.77
CA ARG A 311 0.18 -22.91 -2.75
C ARG A 311 1.28 -21.84 -2.73
N GLY A 312 0.92 -20.58 -2.52
CA GLY A 312 1.85 -19.48 -2.52
C GLY A 312 2.43 -19.16 -3.91
N GLN A 313 1.78 -19.57 -5.01
CA GLN A 313 2.21 -19.25 -6.37
C GLN A 313 1.48 -18.03 -6.90
N VAL A 314 2.20 -17.14 -7.57
CA VAL A 314 1.59 -16.03 -8.32
C VAL A 314 0.90 -16.60 -9.55
N VAL A 315 -0.43 -16.53 -9.57
CA VAL A 315 -1.29 -17.06 -10.65
C VAL A 315 -1.82 -15.96 -11.58
N TRP A 316 -1.77 -14.71 -11.14
CA TRP A 316 -2.09 -13.53 -11.93
C TRP A 316 -1.24 -12.36 -11.42
N SER A 317 -0.83 -11.47 -12.31
CA SER A 317 -0.18 -10.21 -11.94
C SER A 317 -0.21 -9.24 -13.11
N ILE A 318 -0.27 -7.96 -12.78
CA ILE A 318 -0.09 -6.85 -13.71
C ILE A 318 1.00 -5.94 -13.17
N GLU A 319 1.88 -5.47 -14.03
CA GLU A 319 2.83 -4.42 -13.70
C GLU A 319 2.12 -3.06 -13.84
N THR A 320 2.38 -2.12 -12.94
CA THR A 320 1.72 -0.82 -12.89
C THR A 320 2.66 0.26 -12.37
N ASN A 321 2.54 1.46 -12.92
CA ASN A 321 3.27 2.65 -12.45
C ASN A 321 2.32 3.65 -11.77
N LEU A 322 1.17 3.17 -11.28
CA LEU A 322 0.14 4.02 -10.68
C LEU A 322 0.45 4.38 -9.22
N ASP A 323 1.59 3.96 -8.68
CA ASP A 323 1.84 3.92 -7.24
C ASP A 323 0.66 3.24 -6.54
N ALA A 324 0.34 2.01 -6.98
CA ALA A 324 -0.87 1.30 -6.56
C ALA A 324 -0.97 1.29 -5.04
N TYR A 325 -2.08 1.79 -4.50
CA TYR A 325 -2.33 1.86 -3.06
C TYR A 325 -3.10 0.64 -2.60
N GLU A 326 -4.23 0.42 -3.26
CA GLU A 326 -5.17 -0.65 -2.96
C GLU A 326 -5.72 -1.25 -4.25
N ALA A 327 -6.16 -2.50 -4.17
CA ALA A 327 -6.77 -3.19 -5.29
C ALA A 327 -7.85 -4.17 -4.86
N GLU A 328 -9.01 -4.05 -5.50
CA GLU A 328 -10.19 -4.84 -5.15
C GLU A 328 -10.68 -5.74 -6.28
N ARG A 329 -11.18 -6.93 -5.91
CA ARG A 329 -11.77 -7.85 -6.90
C ARG A 329 -13.25 -7.53 -7.06
N LEU A 330 -13.62 -6.92 -8.19
CA LEU A 330 -15.01 -6.54 -8.43
C LEU A 330 -15.94 -7.76 -8.46
N SER A 331 -17.14 -7.58 -7.88
CA SER A 331 -18.12 -8.63 -7.59
C SER A 331 -17.70 -9.66 -6.53
N THR A 332 -16.65 -9.39 -5.75
CA THR A 332 -16.56 -9.90 -4.37
C THR A 332 -17.17 -8.87 -3.41
N ALA A 333 -17.24 -9.22 -2.13
CA ALA A 333 -17.51 -8.23 -1.08
C ALA A 333 -16.22 -7.45 -0.78
N ASP A 334 -16.32 -6.34 -0.04
CA ASP A 334 -15.18 -5.60 0.54
C ASP A 334 -14.14 -6.53 1.12
N GLU A 335 -12.89 -6.23 0.84
CA GLU A 335 -11.71 -6.80 1.44
C GLU A 335 -11.81 -8.35 1.49
N SER A 336 -11.54 -8.94 2.65
CA SER A 336 -11.78 -10.35 2.95
C SER A 336 -13.18 -10.66 3.48
N ALA A 337 -14.21 -9.83 3.27
CA ALA A 337 -15.57 -10.14 3.72
C ALA A 337 -16.10 -11.45 3.11
N GLY A 338 -15.55 -11.89 1.97
CA GLY A 338 -15.78 -13.21 1.38
C GLY A 338 -14.68 -14.27 1.61
N GLY A 339 -13.56 -13.90 2.21
CA GLY A 339 -12.37 -14.73 2.42
C GLY A 339 -12.43 -15.68 3.62
N THR A 340 -11.50 -16.63 3.68
CA THR A 340 -11.35 -17.61 4.78
C THR A 340 -9.93 -17.61 5.32
N ALA A 341 -9.78 -17.70 6.65
CA ALA A 341 -8.48 -17.66 7.31
C ALA A 341 -7.52 -18.76 6.82
N ALA A 342 -6.23 -18.44 6.75
CA ALA A 342 -5.19 -19.31 6.19
C ALA A 342 -5.12 -20.67 6.89
N THR A 343 -5.32 -20.72 8.21
CA THR A 343 -5.33 -21.98 8.97
C THR A 343 -6.46 -22.91 8.54
N GLU A 344 -7.64 -22.38 8.23
CA GLU A 344 -8.80 -23.17 7.80
C GLU A 344 -8.61 -23.68 6.36
N LEU A 345 -7.98 -22.87 5.51
CA LEU A 345 -7.59 -23.26 4.15
C LEU A 345 -6.37 -24.20 4.12
N GLY A 346 -5.61 -24.30 5.21
CA GLY A 346 -4.39 -25.10 5.29
C GLY A 346 -3.25 -24.55 4.43
N LEU A 347 -3.11 -23.21 4.40
CA LEU A 347 -2.07 -22.56 3.60
C LEU A 347 -0.70 -22.73 4.23
N ASP A 348 0.31 -22.98 3.40
CA ASP A 348 1.70 -23.00 3.82
C ASP A 348 2.33 -21.61 3.67
N SER A 349 3.06 -21.16 4.70
CA SER A 349 3.86 -19.93 4.60
C SER A 349 4.95 -20.06 3.55
N ARG A 350 5.21 -18.97 2.84
CA ARG A 350 6.27 -18.86 1.83
C ARG A 350 7.09 -17.61 2.08
N THR A 351 8.39 -17.78 2.28
CA THR A 351 9.37 -16.71 2.23
C THR A 351 10.52 -17.13 1.33
N VAL A 352 11.08 -16.19 0.56
CA VAL A 352 12.20 -16.47 -0.33
C VAL A 352 13.51 -16.07 0.36
N ALA A 353 14.41 -17.04 0.53
CA ALA A 353 15.73 -16.79 1.08
C ALA A 353 16.76 -16.54 -0.04
N PRO A 354 17.76 -15.64 0.17
CA PRO A 354 18.79 -15.38 -0.82
C PRO A 354 19.71 -16.61 -1.03
N GLU A 355 19.68 -17.19 -2.23
CA GLU A 355 20.42 -18.39 -2.60
C GLU A 355 21.83 -18.08 -3.12
N THR A 356 21.98 -16.98 -3.86
CA THR A 356 23.26 -16.61 -4.47
C THR A 356 24.10 -15.69 -3.57
N PRO A 357 25.45 -15.67 -3.74
CA PRO A 357 26.29 -14.69 -3.04
C PRO A 357 25.93 -13.24 -3.36
N LEU A 358 25.40 -12.98 -4.56
CA LEU A 358 24.97 -11.65 -4.98
C LEU A 358 23.70 -11.24 -4.22
N GLU A 359 22.68 -12.10 -4.19
CA GLU A 359 21.45 -11.86 -3.41
C GLU A 359 21.76 -11.66 -1.93
N ARG A 360 22.63 -12.49 -1.34
CA ARG A 360 23.04 -12.29 0.06
C ARG A 360 23.74 -10.96 0.30
N ALA A 361 24.55 -10.50 -0.64
CA ALA A 361 25.20 -9.20 -0.55
C ALA A 361 24.19 -8.06 -0.70
N GLN A 362 23.21 -8.20 -1.59
CA GLN A 362 22.12 -7.24 -1.75
C GLN A 362 21.29 -7.13 -0.48
N VAL A 363 20.80 -8.25 0.05
CA VAL A 363 20.04 -8.27 1.32
C VAL A 363 20.84 -7.62 2.44
N ALA A 364 22.14 -7.90 2.56
CA ALA A 364 22.98 -7.25 3.56
C ALA A 364 23.11 -5.73 3.39
N VAL A 365 23.11 -5.22 2.15
CA VAL A 365 23.11 -3.78 1.86
C VAL A 365 21.76 -3.15 2.22
N GLU A 366 20.65 -3.79 1.84
CA GLU A 366 19.30 -3.34 2.17
C GLU A 366 19.11 -3.29 3.69
N SER A 367 19.47 -4.37 4.41
CA SER A 367 19.42 -4.41 5.87
C SER A 367 20.29 -3.35 6.53
N ALA A 368 21.43 -2.97 5.92
CA ALA A 368 22.31 -1.94 6.46
C ALA A 368 21.76 -0.52 6.25
N LEU A 369 20.97 -0.28 5.20
CA LEU A 369 20.29 0.99 4.96
C LEU A 369 18.99 1.11 5.77
N GLY A 370 18.31 -0.02 5.99
CA GLY A 370 16.98 -0.09 6.61
C GLY A 370 15.86 0.09 5.58
N PRO A 371 14.67 -0.48 5.84
CA PRO A 371 13.56 -0.53 4.88
C PRO A 371 13.09 0.87 4.46
N ARG A 372 12.87 1.79 5.41
CA ARG A 372 12.51 3.20 5.12
C ARG A 372 13.42 3.88 4.10
N ALA A 373 14.73 3.70 4.23
CA ALA A 373 15.69 4.31 3.32
C ALA A 373 15.67 3.66 1.93
N VAL A 374 15.55 2.33 1.88
CA VAL A 374 15.43 1.58 0.61
C VAL A 374 14.14 1.96 -0.11
N ASN A 375 13.01 1.95 0.60
CA ASN A 375 11.70 2.31 0.08
C ASN A 375 11.67 3.77 -0.40
N GLY A 376 12.24 4.71 0.37
CA GLY A 376 12.37 6.10 -0.06
C GLY A 376 13.25 6.31 -1.30
N ILE A 377 14.28 5.47 -1.50
CA ILE A 377 15.07 5.47 -2.74
C ILE A 377 14.23 4.95 -3.90
N VAL A 378 13.58 3.80 -3.75
CA VAL A 378 12.79 3.16 -4.82
C VAL A 378 11.63 4.07 -5.25
N TRP A 379 10.95 4.70 -4.29
CA TRP A 379 9.84 5.62 -4.51
C TRP A 379 10.16 6.78 -5.48
N VAL A 380 11.38 7.31 -5.43
CA VAL A 380 11.78 8.44 -6.30
C VAL A 380 12.49 8.00 -7.57
N THR A 381 12.69 6.69 -7.76
CA THR A 381 13.30 6.14 -8.97
C THR A 381 12.24 5.77 -10.00
N PRO A 382 12.58 5.74 -11.31
CA PRO A 382 11.64 5.27 -12.32
C PRO A 382 11.17 3.85 -12.03
N ALA A 383 9.91 3.50 -12.32
CA ALA A 383 9.32 2.20 -11.98
C ALA A 383 10.10 0.95 -12.47
N TRP A 384 10.88 1.06 -13.55
CA TRP A 384 11.73 -0.03 -14.01
C TRP A 384 12.98 -0.26 -13.13
N MET A 385 13.35 0.73 -12.31
CA MET A 385 14.55 0.74 -11.50
C MET A 385 14.21 0.27 -10.09
N ARG A 386 14.48 -1.00 -9.79
CA ARG A 386 14.41 -1.48 -8.42
C ARG A 386 15.73 -1.18 -7.70
N PHE A 387 15.79 -1.53 -6.42
CA PHE A 387 16.97 -1.24 -5.60
C PHE A 387 18.31 -1.79 -6.19
N PRO A 388 18.37 -3.02 -6.75
CA PRO A 388 19.59 -3.52 -7.39
C PRO A 388 20.03 -2.69 -8.60
N GLU A 389 19.08 -2.28 -9.43
CA GLU A 389 19.32 -1.44 -10.60
C GLU A 389 19.81 -0.05 -10.17
N PHE A 390 19.23 0.52 -9.10
CA PHE A 390 19.69 1.78 -8.53
C PHE A 390 21.15 1.69 -8.06
N VAL A 391 21.50 0.67 -7.27
CA VAL A 391 22.88 0.44 -6.80
C VAL A 391 23.83 0.26 -7.98
N THR A 392 23.42 -0.50 -8.98
CA THR A 392 24.15 -0.76 -10.22
C THR A 392 24.46 0.53 -10.99
N VAL A 393 23.46 1.41 -11.16
CA VAL A 393 23.61 2.72 -11.80
C VAL A 393 24.51 3.64 -10.97
N LEU A 394 24.31 3.69 -9.64
CA LEU A 394 25.11 4.50 -8.73
C LEU A 394 26.59 4.11 -8.77
N VAL A 395 26.90 2.81 -8.69
CA VAL A 395 28.27 2.28 -8.79
C VAL A 395 28.88 2.63 -10.15
N SER A 396 28.11 2.55 -11.23
CA SER A 396 28.56 2.91 -12.57
C SER A 396 28.89 4.40 -12.68
N LEU A 397 28.03 5.27 -12.15
CA LEU A 397 28.24 6.71 -12.13
C LEU A 397 29.47 7.11 -11.31
N VAL A 398 29.60 6.56 -10.09
CA VAL A 398 30.78 6.82 -9.24
C VAL A 398 32.05 6.32 -9.93
N SER A 399 32.02 5.13 -10.53
CA SER A 399 33.16 4.57 -11.27
C SER A 399 33.55 5.44 -12.47
N ALA A 400 32.57 5.97 -13.21
CA ALA A 400 32.79 6.89 -14.33
C ALA A 400 33.38 8.22 -13.87
N LEU A 401 32.92 8.79 -12.75
CA LEU A 401 33.46 10.01 -12.16
C LEU A 401 34.91 9.82 -11.70
N VAL A 402 35.20 8.71 -11.00
CA VAL A 402 36.55 8.35 -10.57
C VAL A 402 37.47 8.15 -11.78
N LEU A 403 37.02 7.44 -12.81
CA LEU A 403 37.78 7.24 -14.03
C LEU A 403 38.05 8.56 -14.77
N THR A 404 37.05 9.44 -14.85
CA THR A 404 37.19 10.76 -15.48
C THR A 404 38.18 11.64 -14.71
N GLY A 405 38.05 11.70 -13.38
CA GLY A 405 38.99 12.42 -12.51
C GLY A 405 40.41 11.89 -12.65
N TYR A 406 40.57 10.57 -12.72
CA TYR A 406 41.86 9.91 -12.99
C TYR A 406 42.42 10.29 -14.36
N GLU A 407 41.63 10.25 -15.43
CA GLU A 407 42.07 10.64 -16.78
C GLU A 407 42.47 12.11 -16.86
N LEU A 408 41.69 13.01 -16.25
CA LEU A 408 42.01 14.43 -16.17
C LEU A 408 43.31 14.67 -15.40
N SER A 409 43.52 13.95 -14.29
CA SER A 409 44.74 14.01 -13.48
C SER A 409 45.97 13.55 -14.27
N VAL A 410 45.87 12.39 -14.94
CA VAL A 410 46.95 11.83 -15.78
C VAL A 410 47.28 12.75 -16.96
N ARG A 411 46.28 13.45 -17.52
CA ARG A 411 46.47 14.42 -18.61
C ARG A 411 46.93 15.80 -18.13
N GLY A 412 47.09 16.02 -16.82
CA GLY A 412 47.52 17.29 -16.25
C GLY A 412 46.48 18.41 -16.36
N LEU A 413 45.20 18.06 -16.55
CA LEU A 413 44.08 19.00 -16.72
C LEU A 413 43.40 19.37 -15.40
N VAL A 414 43.82 18.77 -14.29
CA VAL A 414 43.34 19.14 -12.94
C VAL A 414 44.21 20.27 -12.40
N PRO A 415 43.63 21.38 -11.88
CA PRO A 415 44.39 22.46 -11.28
C PRO A 415 45.31 21.93 -10.17
N ARG A 416 46.61 22.21 -10.24
CA ARG A 416 47.51 21.95 -9.11
C ARG A 416 47.13 22.91 -7.99
N ARG A 417 46.71 22.35 -6.85
CA ARG A 417 46.62 23.13 -5.60
C ARG A 417 48.00 23.52 -5.12
#